data_AF-A0A4Y2KM00-F1
#
_entry.id   AF-A0A4Y2KM00-F1
#
_cell.length_a   1.000
_cell.length_b   1.000
_cell.length_c   1.000
_cell.angle_alpha   90.00
_cell.angle_beta   90.00
_cell.angle_gamma   90.00
#
_symmetry.space_group_name_H-M   'P 1'
#
loop_
_entity.id
_entity.type
_entity.pdbx_description
1 polymer ?
#
loop_
_entity_poly.entity_id
_entity_poly.type
_entity_poly.pdbx_seq_one_letter_code
_entity_poly.pdbx_strand_id
1 'polypeptide(L)'
;MRSDDLLVEVASRKQAQQILKLHHLSTIPVSVRPHETLNTSKGVITCGRLLNLSIEEIRQELSGQGVQDVRRINIRRNGVLIPTKHFILTFNTPRLPEYMKAGYVRCSVRSYIPNPLRCFKCQRFGHSKTNCRGTLACARCAVAGHESIGCTADEKCVNCQGKHTSFSRSCPKWELEKEVVTLKFKNISFPEARRLVKARTPIEGQSYASVVDKNHPVYQTTHCPHCHHVVTMSNFPSASKSSEPIASSSNTANRNISHQSSSKTPEVSPASQDSSGFQIVKK
;
A
#
# COMPACT_ATOMS: atom_id res chain seq x y z
N MET A 1 -5.07 -16.95 2.54
CA MET A 1 -6.08 -17.53 1.63
C MET A 1 -6.53 -18.83 2.26
N ARG A 2 -7.83 -19.16 2.18
CA ARG A 2 -8.43 -20.44 2.64
C ARG A 2 -9.01 -21.19 1.43
N SER A 3 -8.30 -21.13 0.32
CA SER A 3 -8.55 -21.93 -0.86
C SER A 3 -7.28 -22.75 -1.05
N ASP A 4 -7.43 -24.04 -1.34
CA ASP A 4 -6.33 -24.96 -1.66
C ASP A 4 -5.73 -24.67 -3.05
N ASP A 5 -5.85 -23.43 -3.51
CA ASP A 5 -5.40 -22.95 -4.81
C ASP A 5 -3.93 -22.56 -4.72
N LEU A 6 -3.14 -22.94 -5.73
CA LEU A 6 -1.76 -22.50 -5.90
C LEU A 6 -1.72 -21.28 -6.84
N LEU A 7 -1.04 -20.22 -6.40
CA LEU A 7 -0.74 -19.08 -7.27
C LEU A 7 0.58 -19.34 -8.00
N VAL A 8 0.53 -19.33 -9.34
CA VAL A 8 1.70 -19.55 -10.20
C VAL A 8 1.96 -18.31 -11.04
N GLU A 9 3.17 -17.76 -10.93
CA GLU A 9 3.70 -16.73 -11.83
C GLU A 9 4.48 -17.41 -12.96
N VAL A 10 4.33 -16.93 -14.19
CA VAL A 10 4.93 -17.50 -15.39
C VAL A 10 5.82 -16.47 -16.07
N ALA A 11 6.97 -16.92 -16.58
CA ALA A 11 7.96 -16.04 -17.20
C ALA A 11 7.59 -15.65 -18.63
N SER A 12 6.72 -16.43 -19.30
CA SER A 12 6.35 -16.18 -20.70
C SER A 12 4.91 -16.60 -21.02
N ARG A 13 4.37 -15.98 -22.10
CA ARG A 13 3.06 -16.37 -22.65
C ARG A 13 3.02 -17.81 -23.13
N LYS A 14 4.12 -18.33 -23.69
CA LYS A 14 4.24 -19.74 -24.13
C LYS A 14 4.08 -20.68 -22.94
N GLN A 15 4.77 -20.40 -21.84
CA GLN A 15 4.64 -21.17 -20.60
C GLN A 15 3.21 -21.10 -20.03
N ALA A 16 2.59 -19.90 -20.03
CA ALA A 16 1.20 -19.74 -19.61
C ALA A 16 0.24 -20.64 -20.42
N GLN A 17 0.40 -20.67 -21.74
CA GLN A 17 -0.42 -21.49 -22.64
C GLN A 17 -0.21 -23.00 -22.44
N GLN A 18 0.99 -23.43 -22.07
CA GLN A 18 1.27 -24.83 -21.74
C GLN A 18 0.64 -25.22 -20.40
N ILE A 19 0.81 -24.38 -19.37
CA ILE A 19 0.29 -24.63 -18.02
C ILE A 19 -1.25 -24.65 -18.02
N LEU A 20 -1.91 -23.81 -18.82
CA LEU A 20 -3.37 -23.83 -18.97
C LEU A 20 -3.94 -25.13 -19.55
N LYS A 21 -3.12 -25.97 -20.19
CA LYS A 21 -3.53 -27.27 -20.74
C LYS A 21 -3.30 -28.43 -19.76
N LEU A 22 -2.73 -28.16 -18.58
CA LEU A 22 -2.47 -29.19 -17.58
C LEU A 22 -3.77 -29.58 -16.89
N HIS A 23 -4.03 -30.88 -16.87
CA HIS A 23 -5.14 -31.49 -16.13
C HIS A 23 -4.67 -32.38 -14.98
N HIS A 24 -3.36 -32.67 -14.91
CA HIS A 24 -2.75 -33.48 -13.87
C HIS A 24 -1.38 -32.91 -13.47
N LEU A 25 -1.06 -32.98 -12.18
CA LEU A 25 0.29 -32.84 -11.64
C LEU A 25 0.68 -34.17 -11.02
N SER A 26 1.54 -34.94 -11.71
CA SER A 26 1.79 -36.34 -11.41
C SER A 26 0.47 -37.14 -11.43
N THR A 27 0.07 -37.77 -10.32
CA THR A 27 -1.19 -38.51 -10.19
C THR A 27 -2.37 -37.64 -9.74
N ILE A 28 -2.14 -36.37 -9.37
CA ILE A 28 -3.16 -35.50 -8.80
C ILE A 28 -3.88 -34.74 -9.93
N PRO A 29 -5.20 -34.88 -10.10
CA PRO A 29 -5.96 -34.08 -11.05
C PRO A 29 -5.98 -32.61 -10.60
N VAL A 30 -5.78 -31.69 -11.55
CA VAL A 30 -5.79 -30.25 -11.31
C VAL A 30 -6.63 -29.52 -12.34
N SER A 31 -7.10 -28.33 -11.98
CA SER A 31 -7.69 -27.38 -12.92
C SER A 31 -6.87 -26.09 -12.90
N VAL A 32 -6.58 -25.55 -14.08
CA VAL A 32 -5.76 -24.34 -14.23
C VAL A 32 -6.60 -23.26 -14.89
N ARG A 33 -6.62 -22.07 -14.29
CA ARG A 33 -7.33 -20.90 -14.81
C ARG A 33 -6.47 -19.64 -14.67
N PRO A 34 -6.57 -18.67 -15.60
CA PRO A 34 -5.94 -17.38 -15.41
C PRO A 34 -6.45 -16.72 -14.14
N HIS A 35 -5.55 -16.10 -13.36
CA HIS A 35 -5.96 -15.36 -12.18
C HIS A 35 -6.81 -14.14 -12.58
N GLU A 36 -7.99 -14.01 -11.96
CA GLU A 36 -9.01 -13.02 -12.33
C GLU A 36 -8.54 -11.57 -12.24
N THR A 37 -7.70 -11.26 -11.23
CA THR A 37 -7.32 -9.87 -10.93
C THR A 37 -5.83 -9.55 -11.04
N LEU A 38 -4.93 -10.54 -11.08
CA LEU A 38 -3.48 -10.31 -11.10
C LEU A 38 -2.93 -10.14 -12.52
N ASN A 39 -3.68 -10.57 -13.52
CA ASN A 39 -3.34 -10.40 -14.94
C ASN A 39 -3.88 -9.09 -15.52
N THR A 40 -4.49 -8.23 -14.70
CA THR A 40 -5.04 -6.95 -15.12
C THR A 40 -4.46 -5.81 -14.30
N SER A 41 -4.47 -4.61 -14.87
CA SER A 41 -4.07 -3.38 -14.18
C SER A 41 -5.14 -2.32 -14.37
N LYS A 42 -5.26 -1.39 -13.41
CA LYS A 42 -6.25 -0.32 -13.47
C LYS A 42 -5.58 1.04 -13.49
N GLY A 43 -5.89 1.83 -14.50
CA GLY A 43 -5.38 3.18 -14.69
C GLY A 43 -6.48 4.22 -14.65
N VAL A 44 -6.11 5.47 -14.40
CA VAL A 44 -6.98 6.64 -14.49
C VAL A 44 -6.41 7.57 -15.55
N ILE A 45 -7.24 7.91 -16.53
CA ILE A 45 -6.96 8.97 -17.51
C ILE A 45 -7.86 10.17 -17.28
N THR A 46 -7.39 11.33 -17.72
CA THR A 46 -8.19 12.56 -17.78
C THR A 46 -8.27 12.99 -19.24
N CYS A 47 -9.45 12.90 -19.85
CA CYS A 47 -9.64 13.25 -21.25
C CYS A 47 -11.01 13.92 -21.46
N GLY A 48 -10.99 15.22 -21.77
CA GLY A 48 -12.22 15.98 -22.03
C GLY A 48 -12.94 15.55 -23.32
N ARG A 49 -12.20 15.05 -24.32
CA ARG A 49 -12.78 14.62 -25.60
C ARG A 49 -13.70 13.40 -25.47
N LEU A 50 -13.48 12.57 -24.46
CA LEU A 50 -14.30 11.39 -24.19
C LEU A 50 -15.55 11.73 -23.34
N LEU A 51 -15.73 12.98 -22.91
CA LEU A 51 -16.77 13.35 -21.94
C LEU A 51 -18.18 13.07 -22.46
N ASN A 52 -18.44 13.21 -23.75
CA ASN A 52 -19.79 13.05 -24.30
C ASN A 52 -20.02 11.70 -24.99
N LEU A 53 -19.01 10.83 -25.00
CA LEU A 53 -19.12 9.49 -25.59
C LEU A 53 -19.71 8.50 -24.59
N SER A 54 -20.41 7.47 -25.08
CA SER A 54 -20.86 6.35 -24.26
C SER A 54 -19.68 5.51 -23.74
N ILE A 55 -19.92 4.71 -22.71
CA ILE A 55 -18.86 3.83 -22.17
C ILE A 55 -18.48 2.75 -23.20
N GLU A 56 -19.45 2.29 -23.96
CA GLU A 56 -19.35 1.26 -24.98
C GLU A 56 -18.47 1.74 -26.15
N GLU A 57 -18.72 2.96 -26.66
CA GLU A 57 -17.89 3.59 -27.70
C GLU A 57 -16.45 3.77 -27.22
N ILE A 58 -16.25 4.32 -26.01
CA ILE A 58 -14.90 4.51 -25.45
C ILE A 58 -14.18 3.17 -25.30
N ARG A 59 -14.87 2.14 -24.80
CA ARG A 59 -14.29 0.80 -24.65
C ARG A 59 -13.91 0.22 -26.01
N GLN A 60 -14.75 0.38 -27.02
CA GLN A 60 -14.48 -0.10 -28.38
C GLN A 60 -13.26 0.59 -28.98
N GLU A 61 -13.20 1.93 -28.94
CA GLU A 61 -12.07 2.70 -29.47
C GLU A 61 -10.74 2.37 -28.78
N LEU A 62 -10.77 2.17 -27.46
CA LEU A 62 -9.56 1.95 -26.67
C LEU A 62 -9.16 0.46 -26.57
N SER A 63 -10.01 -0.46 -27.06
CA SER A 63 -9.78 -1.91 -26.97
C SER A 63 -8.47 -2.37 -27.64
N GLY A 64 -8.10 -1.75 -28.77
CA GLY A 64 -6.86 -2.04 -29.49
C GLY A 64 -5.59 -1.71 -28.70
N GLN A 65 -5.70 -0.95 -27.61
CA GLN A 65 -4.59 -0.63 -26.70
C GLN A 65 -4.66 -1.45 -25.40
N GLY A 66 -5.41 -2.56 -25.40
CA GLY A 66 -5.50 -3.48 -24.27
C GLY A 66 -6.54 -3.11 -23.20
N VAL A 67 -7.40 -2.11 -23.45
CA VAL A 67 -8.49 -1.76 -22.52
C VAL A 67 -9.62 -2.78 -22.62
N GLN A 68 -9.91 -3.46 -21.51
CA GLN A 68 -10.98 -4.45 -21.40
C GLN A 68 -12.29 -3.85 -20.86
N ASP A 69 -12.18 -2.90 -19.93
CA ASP A 69 -13.32 -2.29 -19.24
C ASP A 69 -13.07 -0.80 -18.97
N VAL A 70 -14.14 -0.01 -19.00
CA VAL A 70 -14.11 1.45 -18.86
C VAL A 70 -15.18 1.86 -17.85
N ARG A 71 -14.78 2.63 -16.85
CA ARG A 71 -15.70 3.21 -15.87
C ARG A 71 -15.48 4.70 -15.74
N ARG A 72 -16.51 5.49 -16.01
CA ARG A 72 -16.48 6.93 -15.78
C ARG A 72 -16.60 7.26 -14.30
N ILE A 73 -15.78 8.21 -13.84
CA ILE A 73 -15.90 8.77 -12.50
C ILE A 73 -16.99 9.85 -12.55
N ASN A 74 -17.98 9.71 -11.67
CA ASN A 74 -19.04 10.70 -11.52
C ASN A 74 -18.88 11.41 -10.18
N ILE A 75 -19.22 12.69 -10.15
CA ILE A 75 -19.29 13.48 -8.91
C ILE A 75 -20.76 13.73 -8.57
N ARG A 76 -21.10 13.79 -7.29
CA ARG A 76 -22.42 14.25 -6.86
C ARG A 76 -22.33 15.72 -6.47
N ARG A 77 -23.18 16.57 -7.06
CA ARG A 77 -23.39 17.96 -6.64
C ARG A 77 -24.89 18.19 -6.48
N ASN A 78 -25.32 18.67 -5.31
CA ASN A 78 -26.72 18.93 -4.98
C ASN A 78 -27.64 17.72 -5.28
N GLY A 79 -27.20 16.51 -4.94
CA GLY A 79 -27.95 15.26 -5.19
C GLY A 79 -27.87 14.72 -6.63
N VAL A 80 -27.45 15.53 -7.59
CA VAL A 80 -27.34 15.14 -9.01
C VAL A 80 -25.98 14.51 -9.30
N LEU A 81 -26.00 13.40 -10.03
CA LEU A 81 -24.80 12.70 -10.49
C LEU A 81 -24.30 13.32 -11.79
N ILE A 82 -23.12 13.95 -11.75
CA ILE A 82 -22.52 14.66 -12.88
C ILE A 82 -21.33 13.84 -13.41
N PRO A 83 -21.30 13.51 -14.72
CA PRO A 83 -20.16 12.85 -15.32
C PRO A 83 -18.92 13.75 -15.32
N THR A 84 -17.75 13.16 -15.07
CA THR A 84 -16.48 13.88 -15.19
C THR A 84 -15.66 13.40 -16.40
N LYS A 85 -14.65 14.20 -16.76
CA LYS A 85 -13.64 13.86 -17.77
C LYS A 85 -12.61 12.81 -17.31
N HIS A 86 -12.85 12.15 -16.17
CA HIS A 86 -11.93 11.16 -15.59
C HIS A 86 -12.50 9.75 -15.75
N PHE A 87 -11.68 8.85 -16.30
CA PHE A 87 -12.05 7.48 -16.62
C PHE A 87 -11.10 6.51 -15.95
N ILE A 88 -11.65 5.47 -15.34
CA ILE A 88 -10.91 4.33 -14.83
C ILE A 88 -10.94 3.27 -15.91
N LEU A 89 -9.77 2.85 -16.36
CA LEU A 89 -9.59 1.85 -17.39
C LEU A 89 -9.03 0.59 -16.76
N THR A 90 -9.58 -0.56 -17.12
CA THR A 90 -9.02 -1.87 -16.79
C THR A 90 -8.28 -2.38 -18.02
N PHE A 91 -6.96 -2.54 -17.92
CA PHE A 91 -6.12 -3.11 -18.95
C PHE A 91 -5.98 -4.61 -18.77
N ASN A 92 -5.89 -5.35 -19.87
CA ASN A 92 -5.64 -6.80 -19.90
C ASN A 92 -4.15 -7.17 -19.68
N THR A 93 -3.36 -6.23 -19.16
CA THR A 93 -1.94 -6.42 -18.82
C THR A 93 -1.71 -6.19 -17.33
N PRO A 94 -0.80 -6.95 -16.69
CA PRO A 94 -0.49 -6.76 -15.27
C PRO A 94 0.30 -5.47 -15.01
N ARG A 95 1.05 -4.98 -16.01
CA ARG A 95 1.77 -3.71 -15.96
C ARG A 95 0.92 -2.62 -16.60
N LEU A 96 0.84 -1.49 -15.92
CA LEU A 96 0.10 -0.33 -16.39
C LEU A 96 0.94 0.41 -17.45
N PRO A 97 0.39 0.73 -18.63
CA PRO A 97 1.07 1.61 -19.57
C PRO A 97 1.19 3.01 -18.97
N GLU A 98 2.26 3.74 -19.27
CA GLU A 98 2.44 5.12 -18.79
C GLU A 98 1.56 6.12 -19.57
N TYR A 99 1.29 5.82 -20.84
CA TYR A 99 0.47 6.64 -21.73
C TYR A 99 -0.40 5.78 -22.63
N MET A 100 -1.46 6.38 -23.14
CA MET A 100 -2.29 5.82 -24.20
C MET A 100 -2.83 6.94 -25.11
N LYS A 101 -3.36 6.56 -26.27
CA LYS A 101 -4.01 7.51 -27.19
C LYS A 101 -5.52 7.44 -27.05
N ALA A 102 -6.17 8.60 -26.98
CA ALA A 102 -7.62 8.75 -27.13
C ALA A 102 -7.84 9.65 -28.36
N GLY A 103 -8.13 9.01 -29.50
CA GLY A 103 -7.98 9.64 -30.82
C GLY A 103 -6.54 10.13 -31.03
N TYR A 104 -6.37 11.41 -31.34
CA TYR A 104 -5.05 12.05 -31.51
C TYR A 104 -4.41 12.53 -30.20
N VAL A 105 -5.11 12.43 -29.06
CA VAL A 105 -4.62 12.95 -27.77
C VAL A 105 -3.83 11.87 -27.04
N ARG A 106 -2.60 12.21 -26.64
CA ARG A 106 -1.81 11.38 -25.71
C ARG A 106 -2.25 11.65 -24.27
N CYS A 107 -2.81 10.66 -23.61
CA CYS A 107 -3.24 10.71 -22.22
C CYS A 107 -2.22 10.00 -21.32
N SER A 108 -1.77 10.68 -20.26
CA SER A 108 -1.04 10.01 -19.16
C SER A 108 -2.00 9.11 -18.38
N VAL A 109 -1.52 7.90 -18.07
CA VAL A 109 -2.27 6.89 -17.32
C VAL A 109 -1.65 6.79 -15.93
N ARG A 110 -2.44 7.10 -14.90
CA ARG A 110 -2.00 7.01 -13.49
C ARG A 110 -2.59 5.77 -12.83
N SER A 111 -1.86 5.12 -11.94
CA SER A 111 -2.40 3.97 -11.19
C SER A 111 -3.69 4.32 -10.46
N TYR A 112 -4.72 3.49 -10.63
CA TYR A 112 -5.97 3.64 -9.90
C TYR A 112 -5.82 3.10 -8.47
N ILE A 113 -5.98 3.98 -7.48
CA ILE A 113 -5.99 3.62 -6.06
C ILE A 113 -7.44 3.71 -5.54
N PRO A 114 -8.11 2.58 -5.26
CA PRO A 114 -9.49 2.59 -4.77
C PRO A 114 -9.60 3.25 -3.39
N ASN A 115 -10.81 3.59 -2.99
CA ASN A 115 -11.08 4.00 -1.62
C ASN A 115 -10.96 2.79 -0.67
N PRO A 116 -10.63 3.03 0.61
CA PRO A 116 -10.71 2.01 1.66
C PRO A 116 -11.96 1.15 1.56
N LEU A 117 -11.79 -0.17 1.60
CA LEU A 117 -12.90 -1.11 1.61
C LEU A 117 -13.64 -0.98 2.94
N ARG A 118 -14.84 -0.40 2.92
CA ARG A 118 -15.76 -0.35 4.06
C ARG A 118 -16.77 -1.47 3.97
N CYS A 119 -16.91 -2.24 5.05
CA CYS A 119 -17.97 -3.24 5.15
C CYS A 119 -19.33 -2.55 5.28
N PHE A 120 -20.25 -2.79 4.34
CA PHE A 120 -21.60 -2.20 4.42
C PHE A 120 -22.50 -2.82 5.51
N LYS A 121 -22.07 -3.89 6.18
CA LYS A 121 -22.77 -4.48 7.34
C LYS A 121 -22.32 -3.83 8.66
N CYS A 122 -21.04 -3.92 8.99
CA CYS A 122 -20.51 -3.47 10.29
C CYS A 122 -19.83 -2.09 10.26
N GLN A 123 -19.74 -1.46 9.08
CA GLN A 123 -19.13 -0.14 8.84
C GLN A 123 -17.61 -0.03 9.08
N ARG A 124 -16.96 -1.12 9.51
CA ARG A 124 -15.50 -1.18 9.70
C ARG A 124 -14.75 -1.34 8.37
N PHE A 125 -13.50 -0.88 8.33
CA PHE A 125 -12.63 -1.05 7.18
C PHE A 125 -12.01 -2.45 7.07
N GLY A 126 -11.55 -2.80 5.87
CA GLY A 126 -10.67 -3.94 5.62
C GLY A 126 -11.37 -5.23 5.15
N HIS A 127 -12.69 -5.28 5.09
CA HIS A 127 -13.41 -6.48 4.62
C HIS A 127 -14.75 -6.15 3.96
N SER A 128 -15.24 -7.08 3.12
CA SER A 128 -16.53 -7.00 2.44
C SER A 128 -17.70 -7.40 3.36
N LYS A 129 -18.93 -7.24 2.88
CA LYS A 129 -20.14 -7.74 3.55
C LYS A 129 -20.13 -9.28 3.66
N THR A 130 -19.69 -9.97 2.62
CA THR A 130 -19.66 -11.44 2.54
C THR A 130 -18.71 -12.07 3.56
N ASN A 131 -17.59 -11.41 3.85
CA ASN A 131 -16.59 -11.90 4.80
C ASN A 131 -16.78 -11.30 6.21
N CYS A 132 -17.90 -10.61 6.45
CA CYS A 132 -18.14 -9.91 7.71
C CYS A 132 -18.64 -10.85 8.80
N ARG A 133 -17.87 -10.91 9.91
CA ARG A 133 -18.27 -11.59 11.15
C ARG A 133 -18.90 -10.66 12.18
N GLY A 134 -19.02 -9.38 11.87
CA GLY A 134 -19.62 -8.37 12.74
C GLY A 134 -21.14 -8.32 12.65
N THR A 135 -21.74 -7.53 13.54
CA THR A 135 -23.18 -7.22 13.56
C THR A 135 -23.51 -6.09 12.59
N LEU A 136 -24.81 -5.95 12.25
CA LEU A 136 -25.30 -4.80 11.50
C LEU A 136 -25.12 -3.53 12.35
N ALA A 137 -24.47 -2.52 11.79
CA ALA A 137 -24.28 -1.23 12.42
C ALA A 137 -24.68 -0.09 11.48
N CYS A 138 -25.31 0.93 12.04
CA CYS A 138 -25.71 2.12 11.30
C CYS A 138 -24.47 2.93 10.90
N ALA A 139 -24.35 3.28 9.61
CA ALA A 139 -23.27 4.13 9.10
C ALA A 139 -23.33 5.57 9.63
N ARG A 140 -24.50 6.05 10.08
CA ARG A 140 -24.68 7.40 10.65
C ARG A 140 -24.26 7.47 12.12
N CYS A 141 -24.83 6.63 12.98
CA CYS A 141 -24.66 6.73 14.45
C CYS A 141 -23.86 5.58 15.09
N ALA A 142 -23.33 4.63 14.30
CA ALA A 142 -22.58 3.45 14.76
C ALA A 142 -23.33 2.47 15.69
N VAL A 143 -24.61 2.72 16.00
CA VAL A 143 -25.44 1.83 16.82
C VAL A 143 -25.79 0.56 16.05
N ALA A 144 -25.78 -0.57 16.75
CA ALA A 144 -26.13 -1.86 16.18
C ALA A 144 -27.64 -2.01 15.99
N GLY A 145 -28.06 -2.85 15.04
CA GLY A 145 -29.46 -3.31 14.92
C GLY A 145 -30.34 -2.54 13.93
N HIS A 146 -29.84 -1.51 13.24
CA HIS A 146 -30.59 -0.84 12.17
C HIS A 146 -29.69 -0.33 11.03
N GLU A 147 -30.31 -0.06 9.88
CA GLU A 147 -29.67 0.56 8.72
C GLU A 147 -29.69 2.09 8.81
N SER A 148 -28.93 2.79 7.96
CA SER A 148 -28.87 4.26 8.00
C SER A 148 -30.04 4.99 7.35
N ILE A 149 -30.91 4.26 6.66
CA ILE A 149 -32.09 4.83 6.00
C ILE A 149 -33.05 5.30 7.10
N GLY A 150 -33.38 6.59 7.11
CA GLY A 150 -34.27 7.18 8.13
C GLY A 150 -33.65 7.39 9.52
N CYS A 151 -32.35 7.14 9.69
CA CYS A 151 -31.67 7.40 10.96
C CYS A 151 -31.45 8.91 11.16
N THR A 152 -32.03 9.48 12.20
CA THR A 152 -31.89 10.90 12.58
C THR A 152 -30.96 11.13 13.76
N ALA A 153 -30.45 10.07 14.39
CA ALA A 153 -29.53 10.14 15.51
C ALA A 153 -28.23 10.89 15.16
N ASP A 154 -27.55 11.36 16.21
CA ASP A 154 -26.27 12.06 16.09
C ASP A 154 -25.21 11.23 15.36
N GLU A 155 -24.41 11.93 14.55
CA GLU A 155 -23.39 11.28 13.76
C GLU A 155 -22.24 10.77 14.64
N LYS A 156 -21.91 9.50 14.46
CA LYS A 156 -20.83 8.83 15.18
C LYS A 156 -20.17 7.79 14.29
N CYS A 157 -18.85 7.85 14.22
CA CYS A 157 -18.06 6.95 13.38
C CYS A 157 -17.71 5.66 14.12
N VAL A 158 -17.98 4.49 13.54
CA VAL A 158 -17.63 3.20 14.15
C VAL A 158 -16.11 2.99 14.31
N ASN A 159 -15.31 3.67 13.47
CA ASN A 159 -13.88 3.42 13.35
C ASN A 159 -13.05 4.31 14.29
N CYS A 160 -13.42 5.59 14.43
CA CYS A 160 -12.69 6.57 15.26
C CYS A 160 -13.51 7.18 16.40
N GLN A 161 -14.81 6.85 16.51
CA GLN A 161 -15.73 7.41 17.51
C GLN A 161 -15.99 8.93 17.39
N GLY A 162 -15.52 9.58 16.31
CA GLY A 162 -15.73 11.01 16.06
C GLY A 162 -17.14 11.37 15.58
N LYS A 163 -17.46 12.67 15.65
CA LYS A 163 -18.76 13.28 15.28
C LYS A 163 -18.93 13.42 13.76
N HIS A 164 -18.94 12.30 13.06
CA HIS A 164 -19.20 12.22 11.62
C HIS A 164 -19.65 10.82 11.24
N THR A 165 -20.31 10.69 10.08
CA THR A 165 -20.69 9.37 9.54
C THR A 165 -19.49 8.46 9.25
N SER A 166 -19.68 7.15 9.35
CA SER A 166 -18.65 6.13 9.10
C SER A 166 -18.10 6.09 7.67
N PHE A 167 -18.73 6.81 6.72
CA PHE A 167 -18.26 6.96 5.35
C PHE A 167 -17.57 8.30 5.07
N SER A 168 -17.38 9.14 6.09
CA SER A 168 -16.67 10.42 5.95
C SER A 168 -15.21 10.22 5.55
N ARG A 169 -14.73 11.07 4.63
CA ARG A 169 -13.33 11.12 4.20
C ARG A 169 -12.43 11.90 5.16
N SER A 170 -13.01 12.72 6.04
CA SER A 170 -12.28 13.45 7.10
C SER A 170 -12.00 12.58 8.33
N CYS A 171 -12.34 11.29 8.29
CA CYS A 171 -12.07 10.37 9.38
C CYS A 171 -10.56 10.04 9.44
N PRO A 172 -9.87 10.22 10.58
CA PRO A 172 -8.44 9.89 10.69
C PRO A 172 -8.15 8.41 10.39
N LYS A 173 -9.06 7.51 10.76
CA LYS A 173 -8.94 6.08 10.42
C LYS A 173 -9.14 5.81 8.93
N TRP A 174 -9.94 6.63 8.24
CA TRP A 174 -10.09 6.53 6.79
C TRP A 174 -8.80 6.98 6.08
N GLU A 175 -8.19 8.08 6.51
CA GLU A 175 -6.93 8.58 5.96
C GLU A 175 -5.79 7.56 6.13
N LEU A 176 -5.66 7.01 7.34
CA LEU A 176 -4.70 5.94 7.64
C LEU A 176 -4.92 4.73 6.72
N GLU A 177 -6.17 4.28 6.58
CA GLU A 177 -6.49 3.16 5.70
C GLU A 177 -6.25 3.50 4.22
N LYS A 178 -6.44 4.76 3.81
CA LYS A 178 -6.14 5.22 2.45
C LYS A 178 -4.64 5.16 2.17
N GLU A 179 -3.78 5.47 3.13
CA GLU A 179 -2.34 5.28 3.00
C GLU A 179 -1.99 3.79 2.87
N VAL A 180 -2.57 2.93 3.71
CA VAL A 180 -2.37 1.47 3.64
C VAL A 180 -2.75 0.92 2.26
N VAL A 181 -3.92 1.32 1.74
CA VAL A 181 -4.35 0.93 0.39
C VAL A 181 -3.39 1.48 -0.66
N THR A 182 -2.94 2.73 -0.53
CA THR A 182 -1.98 3.34 -1.46
C THR A 182 -0.67 2.55 -1.53
N LEU A 183 -0.12 2.16 -0.37
CA LEU A 183 1.09 1.34 -0.31
C LEU A 183 0.86 -0.07 -0.87
N LYS A 184 -0.27 -0.72 -0.56
CA LYS A 184 -0.62 -2.04 -1.13
C LYS A 184 -0.58 -2.02 -2.66
N PHE A 185 -1.01 -0.91 -3.28
CA PHE A 185 -1.01 -0.76 -4.73
C PHE A 185 0.38 -0.48 -5.34
N LYS A 186 1.44 -0.47 -4.51
CA LYS A 186 2.86 -0.56 -4.90
C LYS A 186 3.41 -2.00 -4.82
N ASN A 187 2.54 -3.01 -4.96
CA ASN A 187 2.88 -4.44 -4.97
C ASN A 187 3.43 -5.01 -3.65
N ILE A 188 2.89 -4.58 -2.51
CA ILE A 188 3.17 -5.20 -1.21
C ILE A 188 1.91 -5.75 -0.57
N SER A 189 2.07 -6.66 0.39
CA SER A 189 0.93 -7.26 1.10
C SER A 189 0.23 -6.25 2.02
N PHE A 190 -1.07 -6.46 2.29
CA PHE A 190 -1.80 -5.62 3.25
C PHE A 190 -1.17 -5.60 4.66
N PRO A 191 -0.76 -6.73 5.25
CA PRO A 191 -0.08 -6.73 6.56
C PRO A 191 1.21 -5.90 6.56
N GLU A 192 2.00 -6.00 5.50
CA GLU A 192 3.21 -5.22 5.33
C GLU A 192 2.94 -3.73 5.15
N ALA A 193 1.98 -3.37 4.30
CA ALA A 193 1.54 -1.99 4.15
C ALA A 193 1.12 -1.37 5.49
N ARG A 194 0.33 -2.10 6.29
CA ARG A 194 -0.08 -1.65 7.64
C ARG A 194 1.10 -1.43 8.57
N ARG A 195 2.09 -2.34 8.55
CA ARG A 195 3.31 -2.23 9.35
C ARG A 195 4.11 -0.99 8.97
N LEU A 196 4.27 -0.71 7.67
CA LEU A 196 4.99 0.47 7.18
C LEU A 196 4.29 1.78 7.53
N VAL A 197 2.96 1.85 7.37
CA VAL A 197 2.20 3.05 7.77
C VAL A 197 2.32 3.28 9.27
N LYS A 198 2.14 2.24 10.09
CA LYS A 198 2.26 2.32 11.55
C LYS A 198 3.66 2.76 12.00
N ALA A 199 4.71 2.34 11.32
CA ALA A 199 6.08 2.73 11.64
C ALA A 199 6.37 4.22 11.36
N ARG A 200 5.62 4.85 10.44
CA ARG A 200 5.75 6.28 10.11
C ARG A 200 4.90 7.18 10.99
N THR A 201 3.83 6.64 11.57
CA THR A 201 2.95 7.43 12.44
C THR A 201 3.63 7.57 13.81
N PRO A 202 3.88 8.79 14.30
CA PRO A 202 4.38 8.99 15.65
C PRO A 202 3.44 8.31 16.65
N ILE A 203 4.01 7.59 17.62
CA ILE A 203 3.22 7.06 18.73
C ILE A 203 2.84 8.28 19.58
N GLU A 204 1.54 8.57 19.70
CA GLU A 204 1.04 9.62 20.59
C GLU A 204 1.62 9.41 22.00
N GLY A 205 2.32 10.42 22.51
CA GLY A 205 2.92 10.41 23.85
C GLY A 205 4.25 9.66 24.00
N GLN A 206 4.85 9.14 22.93
CA GLN A 206 6.23 8.62 22.96
C GLN A 206 7.14 9.49 22.10
N SER A 207 7.79 10.47 22.73
CA SER A 207 8.95 11.12 22.14
C SER A 207 10.17 10.19 22.24
N TYR A 208 11.16 10.38 21.37
CA TYR A 208 12.45 9.70 21.49
C TYR A 208 13.02 9.84 22.92
N ALA A 209 12.92 11.04 23.52
CA ALA A 209 13.34 11.30 24.90
C ALA A 209 12.63 10.39 25.92
N SER A 210 11.30 10.20 25.79
CA SER A 210 10.53 9.35 26.71
C SER A 210 10.83 7.84 26.63
N VAL A 211 11.42 7.39 25.52
CA VAL A 211 11.89 6.00 25.36
C VAL A 211 13.29 5.84 25.96
N VAL A 212 14.14 6.83 25.79
CA VAL A 212 15.49 6.86 26.39
C VAL A 212 15.42 6.96 27.91
N ASP A 213 14.54 7.80 28.46
CA ASP A 213 14.37 7.97 29.92
C ASP A 213 13.95 6.68 30.63
N LYS A 214 13.20 5.80 29.96
CA LYS A 214 12.77 4.50 30.52
C LYS A 214 13.88 3.45 30.55
N ASN A 215 14.91 3.63 29.72
CA ASN A 215 16.01 2.69 29.56
C ASN A 215 17.33 3.20 30.15
N HIS A 216 17.34 4.40 30.74
CA HIS A 216 18.52 4.87 31.45
C HIS A 216 18.62 4.18 32.80
N PRO A 217 19.76 3.53 33.12
CA PRO A 217 20.01 3.11 34.49
C PRO A 217 19.98 4.36 35.37
N VAL A 218 19.26 4.28 36.50
CA VAL A 218 19.27 5.35 37.50
C VAL A 218 20.69 5.43 38.05
N TYR A 219 21.44 6.43 37.60
CA TYR A 219 22.76 6.74 38.14
C TYR A 219 22.56 7.37 39.51
N GLN A 220 22.86 6.62 40.57
CA GLN A 220 22.88 7.18 41.92
C GLN A 220 24.22 7.89 42.12
N THR A 221 24.15 9.20 42.34
CA THR A 221 25.27 10.01 42.79
C THR A 221 25.32 9.94 44.30
N THR A 222 26.41 9.40 44.85
CA THR A 222 26.67 9.40 46.28
C THR A 222 27.90 10.24 46.58
N HIS A 223 27.83 10.99 47.67
CA HIS A 223 28.95 11.81 48.11
C HIS A 223 29.87 10.95 48.97
N CYS A 224 31.13 10.79 48.55
CA CYS A 224 32.10 10.06 49.36
C CYS A 224 32.46 10.91 50.59
N PRO A 225 32.23 10.45 51.83
CA PRO A 225 32.54 11.22 53.02
C PRO A 225 34.05 11.30 53.30
N HIS A 226 34.87 10.50 52.62
CA HIS A 226 36.30 10.41 52.88
C HIS A 226 37.15 11.36 52.02
N CYS A 227 36.75 11.63 50.78
CA CYS A 227 37.51 12.48 49.85
C CYS A 227 36.68 13.64 49.28
N HIS A 228 35.45 13.83 49.76
CA HIS A 228 34.48 14.83 49.30
C HIS A 228 34.17 14.87 47.79
N HIS A 229 34.53 13.83 47.03
CA HIS A 229 34.13 13.70 45.64
C HIS A 229 32.72 13.13 45.49
N VAL A 230 31.99 13.64 44.50
CA VAL A 230 30.72 13.07 44.04
C VAL A 230 31.05 11.88 43.14
N VAL A 231 30.56 10.71 43.51
CA VAL A 231 30.80 9.46 42.81
C VAL A 231 29.49 8.99 42.18
N THR A 232 29.50 8.78 40.87
CA THR A 232 28.35 8.27 40.12
C THR A 232 28.56 6.79 39.88
N MET A 233 27.72 5.93 40.48
CA MET A 233 27.79 4.48 40.28
C MET A 233 26.60 4.00 39.47
N SER A 234 26.87 3.11 38.51
CA SER A 234 25.86 2.41 37.72
C SER A 234 25.50 1.09 38.41
N ASN A 235 24.24 0.91 38.79
CA ASN A 235 23.76 -0.39 39.30
C ASN A 235 23.61 -1.38 38.13
N PHE A 236 24.70 -2.02 37.72
CA PHE A 236 24.65 -3.21 36.88
C PHE A 236 24.82 -4.47 37.75
N PRO A 237 23.96 -5.49 37.62
CA PRO A 237 24.31 -6.85 38.02
C PRO A 237 25.37 -7.37 37.05
N SER A 238 26.59 -7.63 37.55
CA SER A 238 27.66 -8.24 36.76
C SER A 238 27.30 -9.67 36.36
N ALA A 239 26.82 -9.87 35.14
CA ALA A 239 26.89 -11.17 34.47
C ALA A 239 28.17 -11.20 33.64
N SER A 240 29.25 -11.69 34.24
CA SER A 240 30.51 -11.98 33.57
C SER A 240 30.34 -13.17 32.61
N LYS A 241 30.44 -12.94 31.30
CA LYS A 241 31.18 -13.84 30.40
C LYS A 241 31.97 -13.02 29.39
N SER A 242 33.29 -13.15 29.54
CA SER A 242 34.33 -12.61 28.68
C SER A 242 34.27 -13.20 27.27
N SER A 243 34.53 -12.35 26.27
CA SER A 243 35.63 -12.58 25.33
C SER A 243 36.10 -11.23 24.78
N GLU A 244 37.40 -11.04 24.83
CA GLU A 244 38.17 -9.79 24.75
C GLU A 244 38.65 -9.48 23.29
N PRO A 245 39.52 -8.48 23.00
CA PRO A 245 39.16 -7.25 22.29
C PRO A 245 39.98 -6.99 21.00
N ILE A 246 39.63 -6.03 20.12
CA ILE A 246 40.63 -5.28 19.31
C ILE A 246 40.20 -3.83 19.01
N ALA A 247 41.02 -2.90 19.55
CA ALA A 247 41.48 -1.58 19.12
C ALA A 247 40.55 -0.56 18.41
N SER A 248 40.40 0.58 19.08
CA SER A 248 40.16 1.88 18.46
C SER A 248 41.48 2.55 18.09
N SER A 249 41.51 3.31 16.99
CA SER A 249 42.38 4.48 16.87
C SER A 249 41.68 5.55 16.05
N SER A 250 41.38 6.64 16.73
CA SER A 250 40.94 7.93 16.24
C SER A 250 41.97 8.57 15.32
N ASN A 251 41.52 9.36 14.33
CA ASN A 251 42.07 10.70 14.11
C ASN A 251 41.12 11.56 13.26
N THR A 252 40.54 12.55 13.94
CA THR A 252 40.41 13.97 13.58
C THR A 252 40.72 14.37 12.13
N ALA A 253 39.73 14.96 11.45
CA ALA A 253 39.78 16.35 10.96
C ALA A 253 38.49 16.69 10.20
N ASN A 254 37.63 17.48 10.83
CA ASN A 254 36.52 18.15 10.17
C ASN A 254 37.07 19.36 9.41
N ARG A 255 36.93 19.40 8.08
CA ARG A 255 36.90 20.65 7.32
C ARG A 255 35.74 20.62 6.32
N ASN A 256 34.83 21.55 6.55
CA ASN A 256 33.82 22.03 5.62
C ASN A 256 34.43 22.33 4.25
N ILE A 257 33.67 22.12 3.16
CA ILE A 257 33.27 23.19 2.23
C ILE A 257 32.33 22.62 1.15
N SER A 258 31.34 23.45 0.85
CA SER A 258 30.27 23.38 -0.14
C SER A 258 30.73 23.28 -1.60
N HIS A 259 29.96 22.59 -2.46
CA HIS A 259 29.84 22.86 -3.90
C HIS A 259 28.45 22.36 -4.37
N GLN A 260 27.47 23.23 -4.63
CA GLN A 260 27.11 23.81 -5.94
C GLN A 260 27.27 22.91 -7.19
N SER A 261 26.09 22.50 -7.70
CA SER A 261 25.56 22.60 -9.07
C SER A 261 26.32 22.05 -10.29
N SER A 262 25.49 21.44 -11.17
CA SER A 262 25.53 21.47 -12.64
C SER A 262 25.99 20.19 -13.37
N SER A 263 24.98 19.43 -13.78
CA SER A 263 24.70 18.97 -15.16
C SER A 263 25.86 18.71 -16.13
N LYS A 264 25.88 17.50 -16.71
CA LYS A 264 25.99 17.25 -18.17
C LYS A 264 25.67 15.79 -18.50
N THR A 265 24.76 15.59 -19.45
CA THR A 265 24.64 14.41 -20.31
C THR A 265 25.85 14.31 -21.26
N PRO A 266 26.13 13.12 -21.82
CA PRO A 266 25.74 12.91 -23.22
C PRO A 266 25.19 11.50 -23.52
N GLU A 267 24.80 11.38 -24.79
CA GLU A 267 23.91 10.45 -25.47
C GLU A 267 24.58 9.17 -26.01
N VAL A 268 23.73 8.19 -26.32
CA VAL A 268 23.80 7.19 -27.42
C VAL A 268 24.47 5.80 -27.19
N SER A 269 23.59 4.80 -27.39
CA SER A 269 23.70 3.32 -27.52
C SER A 269 24.56 2.85 -28.75
N PRO A 270 24.66 1.55 -29.20
CA PRO A 270 23.83 0.36 -28.93
C PRO A 270 24.56 -1.04 -28.91
N ALA A 271 23.74 -2.11 -28.88
CA ALA A 271 23.97 -3.53 -29.25
C ALA A 271 24.55 -4.45 -28.14
N SER A 272 23.73 -5.32 -27.51
CA SER A 272 23.35 -6.70 -27.91
C SER A 272 24.33 -7.77 -27.40
N GLN A 273 23.85 -8.70 -26.56
CA GLN A 273 23.91 -10.14 -26.78
C GLN A 273 23.34 -10.93 -25.60
N ASP A 274 22.62 -12.00 -25.96
CA ASP A 274 22.14 -13.09 -25.12
C ASP A 274 23.26 -13.74 -24.30
N SER A 275 22.96 -14.15 -23.07
CA SER A 275 23.42 -15.45 -22.57
C SER A 275 22.46 -16.02 -21.55
N SER A 276 21.87 -17.15 -21.92
CA SER A 276 21.20 -18.12 -21.08
C SER A 276 22.10 -18.61 -19.95
N GLY A 277 21.56 -18.69 -18.73
CA GLY A 277 22.26 -19.26 -17.58
C GLY A 277 21.29 -19.57 -16.44
N PHE A 278 20.58 -20.69 -16.53
CA PHE A 278 19.84 -21.25 -15.41
C PHE A 278 20.80 -22.01 -14.49
N GLN A 279 20.80 -21.68 -13.19
CA GLN A 279 21.39 -22.50 -12.13
C GLN A 279 20.27 -22.97 -11.20
N ILE A 280 20.09 -24.29 -11.13
CA ILE A 280 19.20 -24.96 -10.18
C ILE A 280 19.91 -24.97 -8.82
N VAL A 281 19.30 -24.39 -7.80
CA VAL A 281 19.70 -24.62 -6.40
C VAL A 281 18.57 -25.35 -5.71
N LYS A 282 18.82 -26.60 -5.34
CA LYS A 282 17.95 -27.42 -4.48
C LYS A 282 17.94 -26.86 -3.06
N LYS A 283 16.76 -26.62 -2.51
CA LYS A 283 16.43 -26.87 -1.10
C LYS A 283 14.92 -27.01 -0.96
#